data_AF-A0A7J3MMZ1-F1
#
_entry.id   AF-A0A7J3MMZ1-F1
#
_cell.length_a   1.000
_cell.length_b   1.000
_cell.length_c   1.000
_cell.angle_alpha   90.00
_cell.angle_beta   90.00
_cell.angle_gamma   90.00
#
_symmetry.space_group_name_H-M   'P 1'
#
loop_
_entity.id
_entity.type
_entity.pdbx_description
1 polymer ?
#
loop_
_entity_poly.entity_id
_entity_poly.type
_entity_poly.pdbx_seq_one_letter_code
_entity_poly.pdbx_strand_id
1 'polypeptide(L)'
;MPFLKKKEMPPKISPERLYRSIPVITPGLEYEEDAKGIIRILVPVKSGTQTIRMAKIKLDGIGSRIWKKIDGKTSISEIVQWMKKEFIITEREAEISLSMFIKSLVDKKLVALILPPPKPGTPEVQEEIERIRFEIKELEKAYKKKKVDEKTYREIRERYEEAIKELEEKEM
;
A
#
# COMPACT_ATOMS: atom_id res chain seq x y z
N MET A 1 25.43 15.76 23.83
CA MET A 1 25.02 14.66 22.92
C MET A 1 23.94 15.21 21.98
N PRO A 2 24.08 15.11 20.65
CA PRO A 2 23.02 15.56 19.75
C PRO A 2 21.86 14.56 19.80
N PHE A 3 20.70 15.03 20.24
CA PHE A 3 19.45 14.25 20.25
C PHE A 3 19.03 13.99 18.79
N LEU A 4 19.08 12.72 18.37
CA LEU A 4 18.46 12.26 17.13
C LEU A 4 16.95 12.54 17.22
N LYS A 5 16.48 13.55 16.48
CA LYS A 5 15.06 13.92 16.40
C LYS A 5 14.27 12.71 15.89
N LYS A 6 13.43 12.11 16.75
CA LYS A 6 12.56 10.97 16.41
C LYS A 6 11.75 11.32 15.17
N LYS A 7 11.89 10.54 14.09
CA LYS A 7 11.09 10.73 12.88
C LYS A 7 9.62 10.54 13.26
N GLU A 8 8.81 11.58 13.06
CA GLU A 8 7.36 11.49 13.25
C GLU A 8 6.84 10.37 12.34
N MET A 9 6.06 9.46 12.93
CA MET A 9 5.44 8.36 12.17
C MET A 9 4.22 8.92 11.44
N PRO A 10 3.92 8.43 10.22
CA PRO A 10 2.66 8.77 9.60
C PRO A 10 1.50 8.30 10.50
N PRO A 11 0.38 9.03 10.50
CA PRO A 11 -0.81 8.61 11.25
C PRO A 11 -1.27 7.23 10.76
N LYS A 12 -1.82 6.45 11.69
CA LYS A 12 -2.17 5.06 11.46
C LYS A 12 -3.49 4.99 10.71
N ILE A 13 -3.57 4.11 9.72
CA ILE A 13 -4.84 3.73 9.10
C ILE A 13 -5.50 2.72 10.03
N SER A 14 -6.78 2.93 10.35
CA SER A 14 -7.55 1.99 11.15
C SER A 14 -7.54 0.59 10.51
N PRO A 15 -7.47 -0.49 11.32
CA PRO A 15 -7.56 -1.85 10.79
C PRO A 15 -8.80 -2.06 9.91
N GLU A 16 -9.96 -1.54 10.34
CA GLU A 16 -11.24 -1.68 9.62
C GLU A 16 -11.19 -1.06 8.22
N ARG A 17 -10.51 0.08 8.07
CA ARG A 17 -10.32 0.71 6.78
C ARG A 17 -9.28 0.00 5.92
N LEU A 18 -8.20 -0.51 6.54
CA LEU A 18 -7.19 -1.30 5.85
C LEU A 18 -7.78 -2.58 5.26
N TYR A 19 -8.62 -3.31 5.99
CA TYR A 19 -9.22 -4.54 5.49
C TYR A 19 -10.20 -4.32 4.33
N ARG A 20 -10.78 -3.13 4.21
CA ARG A 20 -11.58 -2.72 3.05
C ARG A 20 -10.74 -2.25 1.85
N SER A 21 -9.42 -2.18 1.99
CA SER A 21 -8.55 -1.83 0.87
C SER A 21 -8.48 -2.93 -0.18
N ILE A 22 -8.21 -2.52 -1.42
CA ILE A 22 -8.08 -3.41 -2.56
C ILE A 22 -6.60 -3.49 -2.93
N PRO A 23 -5.94 -4.65 -2.78
CA PRO A 23 -4.60 -4.82 -3.29
C PRO A 23 -4.60 -4.83 -4.82
N VAL A 24 -3.60 -4.17 -5.40
CA VAL A 24 -3.37 -4.13 -6.84
C VAL A 24 -1.92 -4.49 -7.13
N ILE A 25 -1.70 -5.34 -8.14
CA ILE A 25 -0.36 -5.61 -8.64
C ILE A 25 0.19 -4.32 -9.25
N THR A 26 1.46 -4.00 -8.96
CA THR A 26 2.12 -2.82 -9.52
C THR A 26 2.06 -2.84 -11.06
N PRO A 27 1.62 -1.77 -11.72
CA PRO A 27 1.55 -1.72 -13.18
C PRO A 27 2.89 -2.01 -13.85
N GLY A 28 2.86 -2.81 -14.91
CA GLY A 28 4.07 -3.21 -15.66
C GLY A 28 4.93 -4.28 -14.98
N LEU A 29 4.49 -4.82 -13.83
CA LEU A 29 5.17 -5.95 -13.21
C LEU A 29 4.88 -7.24 -13.96
N GLU A 30 5.93 -7.89 -14.45
CA GLU A 30 5.83 -9.18 -15.14
C GLU A 30 5.91 -10.35 -14.14
N TYR A 31 5.14 -11.40 -14.39
CA TYR A 31 5.21 -12.65 -13.66
C TYR A 31 4.86 -13.84 -14.55
N GLU A 32 5.37 -15.01 -14.20
CA GLU A 32 5.15 -16.28 -14.90
C GLU A 32 4.47 -17.27 -13.94
N GLU A 33 3.57 -18.10 -14.45
CA GLU A 33 3.00 -19.25 -13.73
C GLU A 33 3.57 -20.54 -14.34
N ASP A 34 4.10 -21.44 -13.50
CA ASP A 34 4.54 -22.76 -13.99
C ASP A 34 3.42 -23.80 -14.03
N ALA A 35 3.73 -24.97 -14.58
CA ALA A 35 2.80 -26.10 -14.69
C ALA A 35 2.20 -26.57 -13.35
N LYS A 36 2.80 -26.20 -12.20
CA LYS A 36 2.28 -26.52 -10.86
C LYS A 36 1.46 -25.38 -10.26
N GLY A 37 1.24 -24.31 -11.03
CA GLY A 37 0.53 -23.12 -10.61
C GLY A 37 1.32 -22.18 -9.69
N ILE A 38 2.66 -22.29 -9.70
CA ILE A 38 3.54 -21.47 -8.86
C ILE A 38 3.95 -20.21 -9.60
N ILE A 39 3.75 -19.06 -8.94
CA ILE A 39 4.06 -17.73 -9.48
C ILE A 39 5.55 -17.40 -9.28
N ARG A 40 6.19 -16.93 -10.35
CA ARG A 40 7.53 -16.31 -10.35
C ARG A 40 7.41 -14.88 -10.83
N ILE A 41 7.68 -13.93 -9.94
CA ILE A 41 7.66 -12.50 -10.23
C ILE A 41 9.02 -12.08 -10.78
N LEU A 42 9.03 -11.34 -11.87
CA LEU A 42 10.22 -10.83 -12.53
C LEU A 42 10.45 -9.38 -12.10
N VAL A 43 11.53 -9.13 -11.36
CA VAL A 43 11.85 -7.80 -10.82
C VAL A 43 13.15 -7.27 -11.44
N PRO A 44 13.16 -6.07 -12.04
CA PRO A 44 14.38 -5.46 -12.54
C PRO A 44 15.27 -5.03 -11.37
N VAL A 45 16.50 -5.51 -11.35
CA VAL A 45 17.52 -5.16 -10.35
C VAL A 45 18.69 -4.50 -11.07
N LYS A 46 19.09 -3.33 -10.57
CA LYS A 46 20.29 -2.63 -11.05
C LYS A 46 21.52 -3.43 -10.60
N SER A 47 22.30 -3.94 -11.55
CA SER A 47 23.62 -4.47 -11.26
C SER A 47 24.64 -3.32 -11.24
N GLY A 48 25.73 -3.46 -10.48
CA GLY A 48 26.78 -2.44 -10.34
C GLY A 48 27.44 -2.02 -11.67
N THR A 49 27.24 -2.80 -12.74
CA THR A 49 27.75 -2.56 -14.09
C THR A 49 26.66 -2.10 -15.06
N GLN A 50 25.90 -1.04 -14.76
CA GLN A 50 24.88 -0.39 -15.63
C GLN A 50 23.88 -1.29 -16.38
N THR A 51 23.85 -2.59 -16.09
CA THR A 51 23.04 -3.61 -16.75
C THR A 51 21.87 -3.94 -15.84
N ILE A 52 20.67 -3.94 -16.42
CA ILE A 52 19.46 -4.35 -15.72
C ILE A 52 19.40 -5.88 -15.80
N ARG A 53 19.38 -6.55 -14.65
CA ARG A 53 19.13 -8.00 -14.56
C ARG A 53 17.74 -8.24 -14.00
N MET A 54 17.08 -9.30 -14.46
CA MET A 54 15.80 -9.71 -13.89
C MET A 54 16.04 -10.70 -12.76
N ALA A 55 15.73 -10.29 -11.53
CA ALA A 55 15.65 -11.21 -10.39
C ALA A 55 14.29 -11.92 -10.40
N LYS A 56 14.29 -13.21 -10.05
CA LYS A 56 13.07 -14.01 -9.95
C LYS A 56 12.71 -14.21 -8.49
N ILE A 57 11.51 -13.77 -8.09
CA ILE A 57 10.94 -14.04 -6.77
C ILE A 57 9.93 -15.15 -6.94
N LYS A 58 10.23 -16.33 -6.39
CA LYS A 58 9.31 -17.48 -6.41
C LYS A 58 8.38 -17.41 -5.20
N LEU A 59 7.07 -17.40 -5.43
CA LEU A 59 6.08 -17.55 -4.38
C LEU A 59 5.92 -19.02 -3.99
N ASP A 60 5.46 -19.27 -2.76
CA ASP A 60 5.06 -20.61 -2.33
C ASP A 60 3.65 -20.95 -2.87
N GLY A 61 3.15 -22.14 -2.56
CA GLY A 61 1.85 -22.60 -3.06
C GLY A 61 0.68 -21.71 -2.60
N ILE A 62 0.67 -21.32 -1.33
CA ILE A 62 -0.38 -20.47 -0.75
C ILE A 62 -0.28 -19.05 -1.32
N GLY A 63 0.90 -18.44 -1.29
CA GLY A 63 1.16 -17.12 -1.83
C GLY A 63 0.87 -17.02 -3.33
N SER A 64 1.14 -18.08 -4.10
CA SER A 64 0.78 -18.14 -5.53
C SER A 64 -0.74 -18.11 -5.76
N ARG A 65 -1.53 -18.77 -4.89
CA ARG A 65 -3.00 -18.71 -4.97
C ARG A 65 -3.54 -17.35 -4.54
N ILE A 66 -2.98 -16.77 -3.47
CA ILE A 66 -3.36 -15.42 -3.03
C ILE A 66 -3.01 -14.39 -4.11
N TRP A 67 -1.83 -14.48 -4.73
CA TRP A 67 -1.42 -13.60 -5.83
C TRP A 67 -2.46 -13.56 -6.94
N LYS A 68 -3.00 -14.71 -7.33
CA LYS A 68 -4.07 -14.83 -8.34
C LYS A 68 -5.41 -14.23 -7.91
N LYS A 69 -5.62 -13.96 -6.62
CA LYS A 69 -6.77 -13.23 -6.09
C LYS A 69 -6.56 -11.71 -6.05
N ILE A 70 -5.34 -11.22 -6.29
CA ILE A 70 -5.06 -9.79 -6.40
C ILE A 70 -5.40 -9.34 -7.82
N ASP A 71 -6.69 -9.20 -8.08
CA ASP A 71 -7.26 -8.79 -9.37
C ASP A 71 -7.55 -7.29 -9.47
N GLY A 72 -7.23 -6.54 -8.40
CA GLY A 72 -7.53 -5.13 -8.26
C GLY A 72 -9.01 -4.80 -8.09
N LYS A 73 -9.82 -5.79 -7.71
CA LYS A 73 -11.26 -5.62 -7.39
C LYS A 73 -11.61 -6.21 -6.02
N THR A 74 -10.95 -7.30 -5.65
CA THR A 74 -11.21 -8.05 -4.41
C THR A 74 -10.54 -7.34 -3.22
N SER A 75 -11.30 -7.03 -2.17
CA SER A 75 -10.75 -6.43 -0.94
C SER A 75 -9.96 -7.43 -0.09
N ILE A 76 -9.12 -6.92 0.84
CA ILE A 76 -8.40 -7.78 1.79
C ILE A 76 -9.38 -8.62 2.61
N SER A 77 -10.49 -8.05 3.09
CA SER A 77 -11.55 -8.78 3.81
C SER A 77 -12.10 -9.96 3.01
N GLU A 78 -12.36 -9.77 1.72
CA GLU A 78 -12.86 -10.84 0.85
C GLU A 78 -11.82 -11.94 0.62
N ILE A 79 -10.54 -11.57 0.50
CA ILE A 79 -9.43 -12.55 0.42
C ILE A 79 -9.35 -13.33 1.74
N VAL A 80 -9.50 -12.70 2.91
CA VAL A 80 -9.55 -13.41 4.22
C VAL A 80 -10.68 -14.44 4.23
N GLN A 81 -11.90 -14.05 3.81
CA GLN A 81 -13.03 -14.99 3.79
C GLN A 81 -12.83 -16.12 2.79
N TRP A 82 -12.19 -15.85 1.64
CA TRP A 82 -11.81 -16.89 0.70
C TRP A 82 -10.74 -17.83 1.29
N MET A 83 -9.72 -17.31 1.96
CA MET A 83 -8.67 -18.12 2.61
C MET A 83 -9.23 -19.07 3.67
N LYS A 84 -10.18 -18.61 4.50
CA LYS A 84 -10.88 -19.46 5.48
C LYS A 84 -11.53 -20.68 4.83
N LYS A 85 -12.18 -20.48 3.68
CA LYS A 85 -12.88 -21.54 2.93
C LYS A 85 -11.92 -22.45 2.18
N GLU A 86 -10.92 -21.87 1.53
CA GLU A 86 -9.96 -22.59 0.68
C GLU A 86 -8.99 -23.45 1.48
N PHE A 87 -8.47 -22.91 2.60
CA PHE A 87 -7.41 -23.54 3.39
C PHE A 87 -7.89 -24.13 4.71
N ILE A 88 -9.18 -23.97 5.04
CA ILE A 88 -9.79 -24.50 6.27
C ILE A 88 -9.02 -24.01 7.51
N ILE A 89 -8.80 -22.70 7.57
CA ILE A 89 -8.11 -22.01 8.67
C ILE A 89 -9.04 -21.05 9.39
N THR A 90 -8.68 -20.68 10.61
CA THR A 90 -9.43 -19.68 11.37
C THR A 90 -9.29 -18.30 10.73
N GLU A 91 -10.24 -17.40 11.04
CA GLU A 91 -10.17 -16.00 10.61
C GLU A 91 -8.90 -15.31 11.10
N ARG A 92 -8.52 -15.58 12.35
CA ARG A 92 -7.32 -14.98 12.93
C ARG A 92 -6.04 -15.42 12.23
N GLU A 93 -5.94 -16.70 11.87
CA GLU A 93 -4.81 -17.22 11.10
C GLU A 93 -4.77 -16.63 9.69
N ALA A 94 -5.92 -16.53 9.03
CA ALA A 94 -6.05 -15.93 7.71
C ALA A 94 -5.62 -14.45 7.71
N GLU A 95 -6.11 -13.66 8.68
CA GLU A 95 -5.74 -12.25 8.86
C GLU A 95 -4.23 -12.06 9.06
N ILE A 96 -3.63 -12.82 10.00
CA ILE A 96 -2.21 -12.70 10.29
C ILE A 96 -1.37 -13.11 9.08
N SER A 97 -1.68 -14.26 8.47
CA SER A 97 -0.95 -14.75 7.30
C SER A 97 -1.05 -13.80 6.11
N LEU A 98 -2.27 -13.34 5.79
CA LEU A 98 -2.50 -12.43 4.68
C LEU A 98 -1.85 -11.06 4.91
N SER A 99 -1.98 -10.49 6.11
CA SER A 99 -1.39 -9.20 6.42
C SER A 99 0.13 -9.22 6.33
N MET A 100 0.79 -10.29 6.81
CA MET A 100 2.24 -10.47 6.65
C MET A 100 2.64 -10.61 5.18
N PHE A 101 1.89 -11.40 4.41
CA PHE A 101 2.15 -11.60 2.99
C PHE A 101 1.98 -10.30 2.19
N ILE A 102 0.84 -9.63 2.31
CA ILE A 102 0.56 -8.34 1.64
C ILE A 102 1.59 -7.29 2.02
N LYS A 103 1.93 -7.17 3.32
CA LYS A 103 2.98 -6.25 3.78
C LYS A 103 4.31 -6.54 3.08
N SER A 104 4.70 -7.80 2.96
CA SER A 104 5.94 -8.17 2.28
C SER A 104 5.95 -7.78 0.80
N LEU A 105 4.81 -7.84 0.11
CA LEU A 105 4.67 -7.43 -1.28
C LEU A 105 4.71 -5.90 -1.42
N VAL A 106 4.06 -5.17 -0.50
CA VAL A 106 4.07 -3.70 -0.44
C VAL A 106 5.49 -3.18 -0.16
N ASP A 107 6.20 -3.75 0.81
CA ASP A 107 7.58 -3.38 1.15
C ASP A 107 8.53 -3.58 -0.05
N LYS A 108 8.25 -4.58 -0.89
CA LYS A 108 8.97 -4.86 -2.15
C LYS A 108 8.43 -4.10 -3.36
N LYS A 109 7.40 -3.26 -3.19
CA LYS A 109 6.71 -2.49 -4.25
C LYS A 109 6.11 -3.37 -5.36
N LEU A 110 5.74 -4.60 -5.04
CA LEU A 110 5.11 -5.54 -5.98
C LEU A 110 3.59 -5.39 -5.99
N VAL A 111 3.03 -4.91 -4.88
CA VAL A 111 1.61 -4.63 -4.69
C VAL A 111 1.46 -3.25 -4.07
N ALA A 112 0.46 -2.51 -4.49
CA ALA A 112 -0.03 -1.32 -3.82
C ALA A 112 -1.43 -1.58 -3.23
N LEU A 113 -1.84 -0.78 -2.25
CA LEU A 113 -3.18 -0.85 -1.68
C LEU A 113 -3.97 0.39 -2.09
N ILE A 114 -5.12 0.17 -2.71
CA ILE A 114 -6.11 1.23 -2.92
C ILE A 114 -6.92 1.32 -1.63
N LEU A 115 -6.73 2.41 -0.89
CA LEU A 115 -7.52 2.68 0.30
C LEU A 115 -8.91 3.17 -0.11
N PRO A 116 -9.98 2.66 0.51
CA PRO A 116 -11.30 3.23 0.29
C PRO A 116 -11.37 4.64 0.92
N PRO A 117 -12.32 5.48 0.46
CA PRO A 117 -12.61 6.73 1.14
C PRO A 117 -12.97 6.46 2.61
N PRO A 118 -12.61 7.38 3.53
CA PRO A 118 -13.03 7.26 4.92
C PRO A 118 -14.56 7.29 5.01
N LYS A 119 -15.13 6.54 5.97
CA LYS A 119 -16.58 6.58 6.21
C LYS A 119 -16.96 7.91 6.87
N PRO A 120 -17.91 8.68 6.32
CA PRO A 120 -18.43 9.89 6.96
C PRO A 120 -18.94 9.64 8.38
N GLY A 121 -18.74 10.60 9.27
CA GLY A 121 -19.17 10.52 10.68
C GLY A 121 -18.40 9.50 11.53
N THR A 122 -17.27 8.99 11.05
CA THR A 122 -16.38 8.10 11.81
C THR A 122 -15.02 8.75 12.03
N PRO A 123 -14.21 8.29 13.01
CA PRO A 123 -12.85 8.80 13.20
C PRO A 123 -11.95 8.68 11.96
N GLU A 124 -12.32 7.84 10.98
CA GLU A 124 -11.56 7.67 9.73
C GLU A 124 -11.40 8.98 8.94
N VAL A 125 -12.36 9.91 9.05
CA VAL A 125 -12.30 11.21 8.37
C VAL A 125 -11.18 12.06 8.98
N GLN A 126 -11.17 12.17 10.31
CA GLN A 126 -10.10 12.88 11.01
C GLN A 126 -8.74 12.22 10.81
N GLU A 127 -8.66 10.89 10.87
CA GLU A 127 -7.43 10.13 10.56
C GLU A 127 -6.92 10.41 9.13
N GLU A 128 -7.82 10.54 8.15
CA GLU A 128 -7.49 10.90 6.77
C GLU A 128 -6.94 12.33 6.68
N ILE A 129 -7.63 13.29 7.31
CA ILE A 129 -7.21 14.70 7.35
C ILE A 129 -5.83 14.83 8.00
N GLU A 130 -5.60 14.16 9.14
CA GLU A 130 -4.31 14.12 9.80
C GLU A 130 -3.22 13.54 8.89
N ARG A 131 -3.52 12.50 8.13
CA ARG A 131 -2.57 11.92 7.16
C ARG A 131 -2.22 12.91 6.06
N ILE A 132 -3.22 13.55 5.46
CA ILE A 132 -2.98 14.51 4.39
C ILE A 132 -2.17 15.70 4.93
N ARG A 133 -2.47 16.20 6.12
CA ARG A 133 -1.67 17.27 6.78
C ARG A 133 -0.22 16.84 7.04
N PHE A 134 0.01 15.58 7.43
CA PHE A 134 1.35 15.02 7.55
C PHE A 134 2.09 14.96 6.21
N GLU A 135 1.40 14.55 5.14
CA GLU A 135 1.95 14.52 3.78
C GLU A 135 2.34 15.91 3.27
N ILE A 136 1.48 16.93 3.49
CA ILE A 136 1.80 18.34 3.20
C ILE A 136 3.08 18.77 3.92
N LYS A 137 3.21 18.44 5.21
CA LYS A 137 4.41 18.77 6.01
C LYS A 137 5.68 18.10 5.48
N GLU A 138 5.60 16.84 5.02
CA GLU A 138 6.75 16.16 4.39
C GLU A 138 7.07 16.77 3.00
N LEU A 139 6.05 17.13 2.22
CA LEU A 139 6.18 17.83 0.95
C LEU A 139 6.89 19.18 1.12
N GLU A 140 6.52 19.97 2.12
CA GLU A 140 7.20 21.22 2.48
C GLU A 140 8.68 21.00 2.81
N LYS A 141 9.00 19.97 3.60
CA LYS A 141 10.38 19.62 3.93
C LYS A 141 11.17 19.22 2.67
N ALA A 142 10.53 18.52 1.73
CA ALA A 142 11.15 18.14 0.47
C ALA A 142 11.42 19.37 -0.42
N TYR A 143 10.46 20.29 -0.52
CA TYR A 143 10.60 21.56 -1.23
C TYR A 143 11.72 22.44 -0.64
N LYS A 144 11.76 22.62 0.69
CA LYS A 144 12.85 23.34 1.38
C LYS A 144 14.23 22.74 1.12
N LYS A 145 14.29 21.42 0.89
CA LYS A 145 15.51 20.70 0.52
C LYS A 145 15.79 20.69 -0.99
N LYS A 146 15.04 21.45 -1.78
CA LYS A 146 15.12 21.52 -3.26
C LYS A 146 15.01 20.16 -3.95
N LYS A 147 14.29 19.21 -3.32
CA LYS A 147 14.04 17.86 -3.90
C LYS A 147 12.82 17.81 -4.81
N VAL A 148 12.01 18.86 -4.78
CA VAL A 148 10.79 19.04 -5.56
C VAL A 148 10.82 20.47 -6.08
N ASP A 149 10.47 20.67 -7.35
CA ASP A 149 10.38 21.99 -7.96
C ASP A 149 9.13 22.74 -7.47
N GLU A 150 9.12 24.06 -7.68
CA GLU A 150 8.04 24.92 -7.19
C GLU A 150 6.68 24.60 -7.82
N LYS A 151 6.65 24.26 -9.12
CA LYS A 151 5.40 23.96 -9.82
C LYS A 151 4.78 22.69 -9.23
N THR A 152 5.56 21.62 -9.14
CA THR A 152 5.12 20.35 -8.55
C THR A 152 4.71 20.52 -7.08
N TYR A 153 5.45 21.31 -6.31
CA TYR A 153 5.10 21.60 -4.92
C TYR A 153 3.72 22.26 -4.80
N ARG A 154 3.45 23.30 -5.58
CA ARG A 154 2.17 24.04 -5.54
C ARG A 154 1.01 23.15 -5.96
N GLU A 155 1.15 22.42 -7.06
CA GLU A 155 0.09 21.53 -7.59
C GLU A 155 -0.28 20.43 -6.60
N ILE A 156 0.71 19.74 -6.02
CA ILE A 156 0.45 18.68 -5.04
C ILE A 156 -0.18 19.27 -3.77
N ARG A 157 0.32 20.42 -3.31
CA ARG A 157 -0.20 21.07 -2.10
C ARG A 157 -1.66 21.49 -2.27
N GLU A 158 -2.00 22.13 -3.38
CA GLU A 158 -3.37 22.56 -3.68
C GLU A 158 -4.33 21.37 -3.70
N ARG A 159 -3.95 20.27 -4.36
CA ARG A 159 -4.74 19.03 -4.38
C ARG A 159 -4.98 18.47 -2.97
N TYR A 160 -3.99 18.52 -2.09
CA TYR A 160 -4.16 18.07 -0.71
C TYR A 160 -5.05 19.00 0.10
N GLU A 161 -4.95 20.32 -0.08
CA GLU A 161 -5.81 21.30 0.58
C GLU A 161 -7.28 21.14 0.14
N GLU A 162 -7.53 20.90 -1.15
CA GLU A 162 -8.86 20.60 -1.69
C GLU A 162 -9.43 19.30 -1.10
N ALA A 163 -8.61 18.25 -1.02
CA ALA A 163 -9.03 16.98 -0.42
C ALA A 163 -9.40 17.12 1.06
N ILE A 164 -8.66 17.92 1.85
CA ILE A 164 -9.02 18.20 3.25
C ILE A 164 -10.37 18.90 3.32
N LYS A 165 -10.58 19.93 2.49
CA LYS A 165 -11.83 20.68 2.46
C LYS A 165 -13.03 19.78 2.13
N GLU A 166 -12.91 18.91 1.12
CA GLU A 166 -13.97 17.97 0.76
C GLU A 166 -14.28 16.98 1.90
N LEU A 167 -13.26 16.56 2.65
CA LEU A 167 -13.43 15.67 3.80
C LEU A 167 -14.10 16.37 5.00
N GLU A 168 -13.73 17.61 5.28
CA GLU A 168 -14.35 18.46 6.32
C GLU A 168 -15.82 18.74 5.98
N GLU A 169 -16.16 18.98 4.70
CA GLU A 169 -17.54 19.16 4.26
C GLU A 169 -18.39 17.89 4.40
N LYS A 170 -17.81 16.71 4.19
CA LYS A 170 -18.50 15.41 4.37
C LYS A 170 -18.69 15.00 5.82
N GLU A 171 -18.06 15.72 6.76
CA GLU A 171 -18.19 15.49 8.18
C GLU A 171 -19.35 16.27 8.81
N MET A 172 -19.81 17.34 8.14
CA MET A 172 -20.98 18.15 8.52
C MET A 172 -22.30 17.51 8.07
#